data_AF-A0AA39U7I9-F1
#
_entry.id   AF-A0AA39U7I9-F1
#
_cell.length_a   1.000
_cell.length_b   1.000
_cell.length_c   1.000
_cell.angle_alpha   90.00
_cell.angle_beta   90.00
_cell.angle_gamma   90.00
#
_symmetry.space_group_name_H-M   'P 1'
#
loop_
_entity.id
_entity.type
_entity.pdbx_description
1 polymer ?
#
loop_
_entity_poly.entity_id
_entity_poly.type
_entity_poly.pdbx_seq_one_letter_code
_entity_poly.pdbx_strand_id
1 'polypeptide(L)'
;MYPVTEYNLGEFMDEEVDPDLPKTLRSFLPCLANTLAFLHDKHHIKHMDIKPENILVRSIKNSTKKHHSGAYKVYLADFGISRSYASPEESETNSITSFTPLYAAPEVVSQELRGFKADVFSLGCVFTEMMATICSFRDALEEIRERSGRRPFHANLAAIQKLLSAVYSGEEHDEYTYGHVLPRPCIWYARCMINDQPQNRPSAARVRDFLEVDGLVCNAELPEAFEVAQPLSEC
;
A
#
# COMPACT_ATOMS: atom_id res chain seq x y z
N MET A 1 -15.72 -9.32 22.10
CA MET A 1 -15.30 -8.32 21.08
C MET A 1 -15.18 -9.09 19.78
N TYR A 2 -15.99 -8.78 18.78
CA TYR A 2 -15.88 -9.42 17.46
C TYR A 2 -14.91 -8.59 16.61
N PRO A 3 -14.14 -9.22 15.71
CA PRO A 3 -13.22 -8.48 14.84
C PRO A 3 -13.99 -7.54 13.90
N VAL A 4 -13.41 -6.37 13.62
CA VAL A 4 -14.01 -5.32 12.78
C VAL A 4 -14.08 -5.75 11.31
N THR A 5 -13.17 -6.61 10.87
CA THR A 5 -13.12 -7.22 9.53
C THR A 5 -12.76 -8.69 9.61
N GLU A 6 -12.98 -9.42 8.52
CA GLU A 6 -12.67 -10.86 8.46
C GLU A 6 -11.17 -11.13 8.26
N TYR A 7 -10.45 -10.21 7.61
CA TYR A 7 -9.05 -10.39 7.25
C TYR A 7 -8.27 -9.06 7.35
N ASN A 8 -6.97 -9.14 7.63
CA ASN A 8 -6.00 -8.15 7.15
C ASN A 8 -5.48 -8.54 5.75
N LEU A 9 -4.76 -7.65 5.07
CA LEU A 9 -4.32 -7.87 3.69
C LEU A 9 -3.31 -9.02 3.58
N GLY A 10 -2.45 -9.21 4.58
CA GLY A 10 -1.50 -10.32 4.61
C GLY A 10 -2.25 -11.66 4.64
N GLU A 11 -3.13 -11.83 5.62
CA GLU A 11 -4.01 -13.01 5.72
C GLU A 11 -4.82 -13.21 4.44
N PHE A 12 -5.37 -12.14 3.86
CA PHE A 12 -6.18 -12.21 2.64
C PHE A 12 -5.38 -12.66 1.40
N MET A 13 -4.08 -12.38 1.33
CA MET A 13 -3.21 -12.81 0.22
C MET A 13 -2.74 -14.26 0.37
N ASP A 14 -2.70 -14.77 1.60
CA ASP A 14 -2.20 -16.10 1.96
C ASP A 14 -3.31 -17.15 2.05
N GLU A 15 -4.47 -16.77 2.58
CA GLU A 15 -5.64 -17.63 2.64
C GLU A 15 -6.35 -17.58 1.29
N GLU A 16 -6.58 -18.74 0.63
CA GLU A 16 -7.29 -18.85 -0.65
C GLU A 16 -8.79 -18.52 -0.54
N VAL A 17 -9.12 -17.34 0.00
CA VAL A 17 -10.47 -16.90 0.39
C VAL A 17 -11.28 -16.33 -0.77
N ASP A 18 -10.60 -15.83 -1.80
CA ASP A 18 -11.21 -15.27 -3.00
C ASP A 18 -10.77 -16.02 -4.26
N PRO A 19 -11.67 -16.71 -4.97
CA PRO A 19 -11.33 -17.39 -6.22
C PRO A 19 -10.86 -16.44 -7.34
N ASP A 20 -11.12 -15.12 -7.23
CA ASP A 20 -10.63 -14.09 -8.16
C ASP A 20 -9.66 -13.10 -7.46
N LEU A 21 -8.84 -13.63 -6.54
CA LEU A 21 -7.86 -12.86 -5.76
C LEU A 21 -7.05 -11.85 -6.60
N PRO A 22 -6.50 -12.20 -7.79
CA PRO A 22 -5.72 -11.25 -8.58
C PRO A 22 -6.51 -9.99 -8.99
N LYS A 23 -7.78 -10.17 -9.41
CA LYS A 23 -8.63 -9.04 -9.80
C LYS A 23 -9.05 -8.21 -8.59
N THR A 24 -9.31 -8.86 -7.45
CA THR A 24 -9.64 -8.17 -6.21
C THR A 24 -8.48 -7.33 -5.71
N LEU A 25 -7.26 -7.87 -5.66
CA LEU A 25 -6.06 -7.10 -5.29
C LEU A 25 -5.77 -5.96 -6.26
N ARG A 26 -5.93 -6.17 -7.57
CA ARG A 26 -5.84 -5.10 -8.58
C ARG A 26 -6.79 -3.95 -8.24
N SER A 27 -8.02 -4.26 -7.77
CA SER A 27 -9.00 -3.23 -7.40
C SER A 27 -8.66 -2.45 -6.13
N PHE A 28 -7.81 -3.00 -5.26
CA PHE A 28 -7.40 -2.34 -4.02
C PHE A 28 -6.32 -1.26 -4.24
N LEU A 29 -5.46 -1.43 -5.24
CA LEU A 29 -4.38 -0.49 -5.57
C LEU A 29 -4.85 0.98 -5.65
N PRO A 30 -5.84 1.34 -6.49
CA PRO A 30 -6.27 2.74 -6.57
C PRO A 30 -6.95 3.23 -5.29
N CYS A 31 -7.62 2.36 -4.52
CA CYS A 31 -8.25 2.75 -3.27
C CYS A 31 -7.26 3.05 -2.16
N LEU A 32 -6.18 2.28 -2.05
CA LEU A 32 -5.09 2.55 -1.11
C LEU A 32 -4.33 3.83 -1.49
N ALA A 33 -4.02 4.02 -2.78
CA ALA A 33 -3.38 5.25 -3.25
C ALA A 33 -4.25 6.49 -3.00
N ASN A 34 -5.55 6.40 -3.28
CA ASN A 34 -6.50 7.48 -3.01
C ASN A 34 -6.63 7.78 -1.51
N THR A 35 -6.66 6.74 -0.66
CA THR A 35 -6.71 6.89 0.80
C THR A 35 -5.46 7.61 1.33
N LEU A 36 -4.28 7.22 0.87
CA LEU A 36 -3.04 7.87 1.30
C LEU A 36 -2.95 9.31 0.81
N ALA A 37 -3.37 9.58 -0.43
CA ALA A 37 -3.46 10.94 -0.97
C ALA A 37 -4.42 11.82 -0.15
N PHE A 38 -5.55 11.26 0.28
CA PHE A 38 -6.48 11.95 1.17
C PHE A 38 -5.86 12.30 2.53
N LEU A 39 -5.15 11.36 3.16
CA LEU A 39 -4.45 11.62 4.43
C LEU A 39 -3.40 12.73 4.29
N HIS A 40 -2.57 12.66 3.24
CA HIS A 40 -1.49 13.61 3.00
C HIS A 40 -2.01 14.99 2.62
N ASP A 41 -2.90 15.08 1.63
CA ASP A 41 -3.30 16.36 1.02
C ASP A 41 -4.42 17.07 1.78
N LYS A 42 -5.34 16.34 2.41
CA LYS A 42 -6.52 16.94 3.07
C LYS A 42 -6.35 17.11 4.57
N HIS A 43 -5.57 16.24 5.21
CA HIS A 43 -5.44 16.22 6.66
C HIS A 43 -4.00 16.40 7.16
N HIS A 44 -3.02 16.44 6.25
CA HIS A 44 -1.60 16.48 6.59
C HIS A 44 -1.23 15.41 7.64
N ILE A 45 -1.74 14.19 7.45
CA ILE A 45 -1.50 13.06 8.37
C ILE A 45 -0.41 12.16 7.81
N LYS A 46 0.64 11.90 8.61
CA LYS A 46 1.54 10.76 8.38
C LYS A 46 0.96 9.52 9.05
N HIS A 47 0.81 8.43 8.31
CA HIS A 47 0.32 7.16 8.83
C HIS A 47 1.38 6.47 9.72
N MET A 48 2.62 6.39 9.22
CA MET A 48 3.83 5.91 9.90
C MET A 48 3.92 4.40 10.16
N ASP A 49 2.84 3.63 10.00
CA ASP A 49 2.87 2.16 10.10
C ASP A 49 2.08 1.46 8.97
N ILE A 50 2.34 1.82 7.71
CA ILE A 50 1.69 1.17 6.56
C ILE A 50 2.35 -0.20 6.32
N LYS A 51 1.56 -1.25 6.45
CA LYS A 51 1.93 -2.66 6.25
C LYS A 51 0.67 -3.50 6.01
N PRO A 52 0.77 -4.72 5.46
CA PRO A 52 -0.40 -5.57 5.18
C PRO A 52 -1.28 -5.82 6.41
N GLU A 53 -0.70 -5.95 7.60
CA GLU A 53 -1.42 -6.19 8.85
C GLU A 53 -2.32 -5.01 9.26
N ASN A 54 -1.98 -3.80 8.82
CA ASN A 54 -2.74 -2.57 9.06
C ASN A 54 -3.65 -2.19 7.89
N ILE A 55 -3.81 -3.08 6.91
CA ILE A 55 -4.74 -2.91 5.80
C ILE A 55 -5.83 -3.96 5.95
N LEU A 56 -7.06 -3.53 6.20
CA LEU A 56 -8.17 -4.43 6.47
C LEU A 56 -8.95 -4.73 5.20
N VAL A 57 -9.37 -5.99 5.05
CA VAL A 57 -10.19 -6.46 3.94
C VAL A 57 -11.51 -6.98 4.47
N ARG A 58 -12.61 -6.47 3.92
CA ARG A 58 -13.97 -6.81 4.34
C ARG A 58 -14.80 -7.31 3.18
N SER A 59 -15.46 -8.45 3.34
CA SER A 59 -16.45 -8.98 2.41
C SER A 59 -17.69 -8.08 2.39
N ILE A 60 -18.14 -7.76 1.18
CA ILE A 60 -19.37 -6.98 0.92
C ILE A 60 -20.33 -7.74 0.00
N LYS A 61 -20.15 -9.07 -0.15
CA LYS A 61 -20.97 -9.95 -1.00
C LYS A 61 -22.48 -9.86 -0.71
N ASN A 62 -22.85 -9.50 0.52
CA ASN A 62 -24.25 -9.35 0.96
C ASN A 62 -24.69 -7.88 1.16
N SER A 63 -23.88 -6.91 0.70
CA SER A 63 -24.24 -5.50 0.83
C SER A 63 -25.46 -5.19 -0.03
N THR A 64 -26.50 -4.60 0.59
CA THR A 64 -27.74 -4.19 -0.08
C THR A 64 -27.55 -2.99 -1.01
N LYS A 65 -26.35 -2.40 -1.03
CA LYS A 65 -25.99 -1.27 -1.88
C LYS A 65 -25.57 -1.77 -3.27
N LYS A 66 -26.47 -1.57 -4.24
CA LYS A 66 -26.37 -1.97 -5.66
C LYS A 66 -25.16 -1.41 -6.45
N HIS A 67 -24.27 -0.64 -5.84
CA HIS A 67 -23.22 0.11 -6.55
C HIS A 67 -21.79 -0.35 -6.26
N HIS A 68 -21.58 -1.41 -5.46
CA HIS A 68 -20.23 -1.91 -5.25
C HIS A 68 -19.80 -2.84 -6.39
N SER A 69 -18.77 -2.44 -7.14
CA SER A 69 -18.25 -3.19 -8.29
C SER A 69 -17.39 -4.41 -7.91
N GLY A 70 -17.48 -4.94 -6.68
CA GLY A 70 -16.62 -6.00 -6.19
C GLY A 70 -17.13 -6.68 -4.92
N ALA A 71 -16.58 -7.86 -4.63
CA ALA A 71 -16.95 -8.69 -3.49
C ALA A 71 -16.30 -8.25 -2.16
N TYR A 72 -15.27 -7.41 -2.22
CA TYR A 72 -14.47 -6.99 -1.07
C TYR A 72 -14.18 -5.48 -1.11
N LYS A 73 -13.97 -4.88 0.07
CA LYS A 73 -13.52 -3.50 0.25
C LYS A 73 -12.27 -3.47 1.13
N VAL A 74 -11.36 -2.55 0.82
CA VAL A 74 -10.08 -2.37 1.51
C VAL A 74 -10.07 -1.07 2.33
N TYR A 75 -9.42 -1.09 3.48
CA TYR A 75 -9.31 0.04 4.40
C TYR A 75 -7.88 0.14 4.95
N LEU A 76 -7.34 1.35 5.03
CA LEU A 76 -6.12 1.61 5.81
C LEU A 76 -6.53 1.87 7.27
N ALA A 77 -5.90 1.16 8.21
CA ALA A 77 -6.25 1.16 9.62
C ALA A 77 -5.01 1.31 10.52
N ASP A 78 -5.26 1.37 11.83
CA ASP A 78 -4.25 1.56 12.88
C ASP A 78 -3.47 2.89 12.79
N PHE A 79 -4.15 3.94 13.22
CA PHE A 79 -3.57 5.28 13.35
C PHE A 79 -2.86 5.49 14.71
N GLY A 80 -2.56 4.42 15.46
CA GLY A 80 -2.06 4.51 16.84
C GLY A 80 -0.75 5.31 16.98
N ILE A 81 0.08 5.30 15.94
CA ILE A 81 1.32 6.09 15.88
C ILE A 81 1.30 7.22 14.86
N SER A 82 0.17 7.46 14.21
CA SER A 82 0.04 8.52 13.21
C SER A 82 0.17 9.91 13.81
N ARG A 83 0.48 10.90 12.96
CA ARG A 83 0.66 12.31 13.37
C ARG A 83 0.02 13.24 12.36
N SER A 84 -0.70 14.25 12.84
CA SER A 84 -1.23 15.35 12.01
C SER A 84 -0.36 16.59 12.20
N TYR A 85 -0.26 17.40 11.16
CA TYR A 85 0.60 18.58 11.09
C TYR A 85 -0.21 19.79 10.63
N ALA A 86 0.19 21.01 11.02
CA ALA A 86 -0.54 22.21 10.60
C ALA A 86 -0.31 22.49 9.11
N SER A 87 0.87 22.14 8.59
CA SER A 87 1.21 22.25 7.16
C SER A 87 2.02 21.06 6.66
N PRO A 88 2.13 20.87 5.33
CA PRO A 88 3.01 19.85 4.74
C PRO A 88 4.47 19.99 5.14
N GLU A 89 4.99 21.21 5.28
CA GLU A 89 6.38 21.48 5.64
C GLU A 89 6.70 21.01 7.06
N GLU A 90 5.75 21.17 7.99
CA GLU A 90 5.90 20.68 9.37
C GLU A 90 5.91 19.15 9.48
N SER A 91 5.47 18.44 8.43
CA SER A 91 5.52 16.98 8.40
C SER A 91 6.94 16.43 8.31
N GLU A 92 7.92 17.24 7.88
CA GLU A 92 9.33 16.87 7.80
C GLU A 92 9.96 16.90 9.20
N THR A 93 10.04 15.72 9.83
CA THR A 93 10.51 15.60 11.23
C THR A 93 11.70 14.66 11.32
N ASN A 94 12.62 14.93 12.25
CA ASN A 94 13.76 14.06 12.57
C ASN A 94 13.70 13.49 14.01
N SER A 95 12.56 13.59 14.69
CA SER A 95 12.37 13.05 16.05
C SER A 95 12.57 11.54 16.08
N ILE A 96 12.95 10.94 17.21
CA ILE A 96 13.00 9.47 17.27
C ILE A 96 11.58 8.92 17.27
N THR A 97 11.29 7.92 16.44
CA THR A 97 9.98 7.27 16.40
C THR A 97 10.13 5.77 16.24
N SER A 98 9.30 5.00 16.93
CA SER A 98 9.11 3.57 16.67
C SER A 98 8.63 3.36 15.22
N PHE A 99 9.10 2.28 14.60
CA PHE A 99 8.73 1.90 13.23
C PHE A 99 8.72 0.38 13.10
N THR A 100 7.95 -0.14 12.15
CA THR A 100 8.04 -1.54 11.74
C THR A 100 9.20 -1.68 10.74
N PRO A 101 10.29 -2.42 11.06
CA PRO A 101 11.49 -2.42 10.22
C PRO A 101 11.23 -2.88 8.78
N LEU A 102 10.32 -3.82 8.58
CA LEU A 102 10.12 -4.52 7.31
C LEU A 102 9.68 -3.57 6.17
N TYR A 103 8.81 -2.61 6.46
CA TYR A 103 8.21 -1.66 5.51
C TYR A 103 8.75 -0.22 5.68
N ALA A 104 9.66 0.00 6.63
CA ALA A 104 10.22 1.31 6.90
C ALA A 104 11.15 1.77 5.77
N ALA A 105 10.99 3.03 5.36
CA ALA A 105 11.84 3.69 4.39
C ALA A 105 13.28 3.86 4.91
N PRO A 106 14.30 3.92 4.03
CA PRO A 106 15.71 4.09 4.42
C PRO A 106 15.92 5.25 5.40
N GLU A 107 15.33 6.42 5.13
CA GLU A 107 15.47 7.62 5.96
C GLU A 107 14.78 7.48 7.32
N VAL A 108 13.75 6.63 7.44
CA VAL A 108 13.11 6.31 8.73
C VAL A 108 14.05 5.47 9.58
N VAL A 109 14.72 4.49 8.97
CA VAL A 109 15.65 3.60 9.67
C VAL A 109 16.89 4.35 10.12
N SER A 110 17.41 5.24 9.28
CA SER A 110 18.51 6.14 9.61
C SER A 110 18.11 7.26 10.59
N GLN A 111 16.83 7.36 10.98
CA GLN A 111 16.28 8.44 11.81
C GLN A 111 16.59 9.84 11.26
N GLU A 112 16.66 9.94 9.93
CA GLU A 112 16.90 11.18 9.21
C GLU A 112 15.60 12.01 9.10
N LEU A 113 15.68 13.13 8.39
CA LEU A 113 14.51 13.95 8.08
C LEU A 113 13.56 13.17 7.20
N ARG A 114 12.28 13.12 7.58
CA ARG A 114 11.26 12.35 6.87
C ARG A 114 9.86 12.97 6.98
N GLY A 115 9.21 13.11 5.83
CA GLY A 115 7.83 13.55 5.68
C GLY A 115 6.93 12.47 5.10
N PHE A 116 5.92 12.89 4.35
CA PHE A 116 4.92 12.03 3.72
C PHE A 116 5.51 10.97 2.76
N LYS A 117 6.71 11.21 2.21
CA LYS A 117 7.38 10.26 1.30
C LYS A 117 7.80 8.96 1.97
N ALA A 118 7.89 8.93 3.31
CA ALA A 118 8.11 7.70 4.05
C ALA A 118 6.89 6.76 3.95
N ASP A 119 5.67 7.29 4.08
CA ASP A 119 4.45 6.49 3.91
C ASP A 119 4.31 5.99 2.47
N VAL A 120 4.69 6.80 1.47
CA VAL A 120 4.68 6.38 0.06
C VAL A 120 5.59 5.18 -0.17
N PHE A 121 6.77 5.15 0.46
CA PHE A 121 7.67 4.01 0.39
C PHE A 121 7.03 2.76 1.01
N SER A 122 6.46 2.89 2.20
CA SER A 122 5.80 1.77 2.89
C SER A 122 4.62 1.22 2.08
N LEU A 123 3.79 2.09 1.47
CA LEU A 123 2.74 1.66 0.55
C LEU A 123 3.31 1.04 -0.73
N GLY A 124 4.45 1.50 -1.23
CA GLY A 124 5.15 0.90 -2.37
C GLY A 124 5.63 -0.52 -2.09
N CYS A 125 6.05 -0.80 -0.86
CA CYS A 125 6.38 -2.14 -0.40
C CYS A 125 5.14 -3.05 -0.40
N VAL A 126 4.02 -2.57 0.13
CA VAL A 126 2.72 -3.29 0.07
C VAL A 126 2.30 -3.55 -1.37
N PHE A 127 2.40 -2.55 -2.25
CA PHE A 127 2.08 -2.71 -3.68
C PHE A 127 2.98 -3.76 -4.32
N THR A 128 4.25 -3.82 -3.95
CA THR A 128 5.18 -4.83 -4.47
C THR A 128 4.73 -6.25 -4.10
N GLU A 129 4.26 -6.48 -2.87
CA GLU A 129 3.74 -7.78 -2.43
C GLU A 129 2.40 -8.13 -3.09
N MET A 130 1.49 -7.15 -3.24
CA MET A 130 0.25 -7.34 -3.99
C MET A 130 0.53 -7.70 -5.46
N MET A 131 1.51 -7.05 -6.08
CA MET A 131 1.92 -7.34 -7.46
C MET A 131 2.61 -8.70 -7.56
N ALA A 132 3.44 -9.07 -6.58
CA ALA A 132 4.04 -10.40 -6.50
C ALA A 132 2.97 -11.50 -6.45
N THR A 133 1.88 -11.21 -5.74
CA THR A 133 0.70 -12.07 -5.65
C THR A 133 -0.02 -12.17 -6.99
N ILE A 134 -0.34 -11.03 -7.61
CA ILE A 134 -1.07 -10.96 -8.88
C ILE A 134 -0.29 -11.60 -10.03
N CYS A 135 1.01 -11.35 -10.10
CA CYS A 135 1.91 -11.74 -11.19
C CYS A 135 2.73 -13.01 -10.88
N SER A 136 2.44 -13.67 -9.76
CA SER A 136 3.08 -14.94 -9.34
C SER A 136 4.61 -14.92 -9.23
N PHE A 137 5.19 -13.80 -8.76
CA PHE A 137 6.63 -13.68 -8.45
C PHE A 137 6.93 -13.63 -6.94
N ARG A 138 5.99 -14.10 -6.10
CA ARG A 138 6.15 -14.15 -4.62
C ARG A 138 7.41 -14.87 -4.19
N ASP A 139 7.66 -16.08 -4.70
CA ASP A 139 8.83 -16.87 -4.34
C ASP A 139 10.15 -16.13 -4.64
N ALA A 140 10.23 -15.42 -5.77
CA ALA A 140 11.41 -14.63 -6.12
C ALA A 140 11.60 -13.42 -5.21
N LEU A 141 10.51 -12.73 -4.84
CA LEU A 141 10.54 -11.64 -3.88
C LEU A 141 10.95 -12.11 -2.48
N GLU A 142 10.39 -13.23 -2.03
CA GLU A 142 10.74 -13.87 -0.76
C GLU A 142 12.19 -14.31 -0.75
N GLU A 143 12.67 -14.96 -1.81
CA GLU A 143 14.06 -15.39 -1.93
C GLU A 143 15.03 -14.21 -1.82
N ILE A 144 14.72 -13.06 -2.43
CA ILE A 144 15.53 -11.84 -2.29
C ILE A 144 15.58 -11.37 -0.82
N ARG A 145 14.45 -11.44 -0.12
CA ARG A 145 14.33 -11.01 1.29
C ARG A 145 14.92 -12.05 2.25
N GLU A 146 14.87 -13.34 1.92
CA GLU A 146 15.34 -14.48 2.71
C GLU A 146 16.83 -14.78 2.53
N ARG A 147 17.40 -14.64 1.33
CA ARG A 147 18.86 -14.77 1.10
C ARG A 147 19.65 -13.75 1.93
N SER A 148 18.99 -12.66 2.31
CA SER A 148 19.50 -11.67 3.25
C SER A 148 19.14 -11.98 4.72
N GLY A 149 18.21 -12.88 5.01
CA GLY A 149 17.80 -13.33 6.36
C GLY A 149 16.51 -12.69 6.88
N ARG A 150 15.40 -12.79 6.12
CA ARG A 150 14.11 -12.11 6.37
C ARG A 150 14.30 -10.61 6.60
N ARG A 151 14.94 -9.95 5.64
CA ARG A 151 15.33 -8.56 5.77
C ARG A 151 14.29 -7.58 5.24
N PRO A 152 14.26 -6.36 5.82
CA PRO A 152 13.47 -5.25 5.34
C PRO A 152 13.58 -4.95 3.85
N PHE A 153 12.55 -4.31 3.29
CA PHE A 153 12.57 -3.80 1.92
C PHE A 153 13.74 -2.86 1.67
N HIS A 154 13.99 -1.91 2.58
CA HIS A 154 15.09 -0.93 2.44
C HIS A 154 16.47 -1.60 2.29
N ALA A 155 16.68 -2.75 2.95
CA ALA A 155 17.95 -3.46 2.94
C ALA A 155 18.21 -4.23 1.62
N ASN A 156 17.17 -4.42 0.79
CA ASN A 156 17.22 -5.21 -0.44
C ASN A 156 16.81 -4.41 -1.69
N LEU A 157 16.74 -3.08 -1.60
CA LEU A 157 16.17 -2.24 -2.65
C LEU A 157 16.76 -2.49 -4.04
N ALA A 158 18.08 -2.64 -4.15
CA ALA A 158 18.72 -2.87 -5.44
C ALA A 158 18.23 -4.17 -6.12
N ALA A 159 18.08 -5.24 -5.34
CA ALA A 159 17.59 -6.52 -5.86
C ALA A 159 16.09 -6.46 -6.19
N ILE A 160 15.28 -5.84 -5.33
CA ILE A 160 13.83 -5.69 -5.56
C ILE A 160 13.56 -4.78 -6.76
N GLN A 161 14.32 -3.69 -6.93
CA GLN A 161 14.25 -2.82 -8.11
C GLN A 161 14.60 -3.58 -9.40
N LYS A 162 15.58 -4.48 -9.34
CA LYS A 162 15.96 -5.34 -10.47
C LYS A 162 14.84 -6.33 -10.81
N LEU A 163 14.27 -6.99 -9.80
CA LEU A 163 13.11 -7.88 -9.95
C LEU A 163 11.95 -7.16 -10.65
N LEU A 164 11.52 -6.03 -10.09
CA LEU A 164 10.43 -5.22 -10.68
C LEU A 164 10.76 -4.75 -12.09
N SER A 165 12.03 -4.51 -12.42
CA SER A 165 12.44 -4.15 -13.78
C SER A 165 12.30 -5.32 -14.75
N ALA A 166 12.65 -6.54 -14.33
CA ALA A 166 12.51 -7.75 -15.14
C ALA A 166 11.04 -8.13 -15.36
N VAL A 167 10.21 -8.02 -14.31
CA VAL A 167 8.75 -8.18 -14.42
C VAL A 167 8.16 -7.10 -15.33
N TYR A 168 8.62 -5.85 -15.21
CA TYR A 168 8.17 -4.76 -16.07
C TYR A 168 8.59 -4.95 -17.53
N SER A 169 9.75 -5.53 -17.84
CA SER A 169 10.20 -5.81 -19.21
C SER A 169 9.60 -7.07 -19.81
N GLY A 170 9.01 -7.95 -18.99
CA GLY A 170 8.49 -9.25 -19.42
C GLY A 170 9.59 -10.32 -19.55
N GLU A 171 10.77 -10.06 -18.97
CA GLU A 171 11.86 -11.04 -18.87
C GLU A 171 11.57 -12.08 -17.78
N GLU A 172 10.87 -11.67 -16.73
CA GLU A 172 10.30 -12.57 -15.73
C GLU A 172 8.80 -12.72 -15.99
N HIS A 173 8.42 -13.94 -16.41
CA HIS A 173 7.06 -14.42 -16.66
C HIS A 173 6.39 -14.04 -17.98
N ASP A 174 5.46 -14.89 -18.39
CA ASP A 174 4.75 -14.81 -19.67
C ASP A 174 3.72 -13.67 -19.65
N GLU A 175 3.93 -12.67 -20.51
CA GLU A 175 3.07 -11.48 -20.71
C GLU A 175 1.61 -11.87 -20.96
N TYR A 176 1.37 -13.03 -21.58
CA TYR A 176 0.04 -13.53 -21.93
C TYR A 176 -0.82 -13.86 -20.69
N THR A 177 -0.19 -14.18 -19.56
CA THR A 177 -0.91 -14.63 -18.34
C THR A 177 -1.40 -13.45 -17.49
N TYR A 178 -0.67 -12.33 -17.46
CA TYR A 178 -0.90 -11.25 -16.48
C TYR A 178 -1.17 -9.87 -17.08
N GLY A 179 -0.81 -9.62 -18.35
CA GLY A 179 -1.05 -8.33 -19.00
C GLY A 179 -2.54 -7.94 -19.04
N HIS A 180 -3.43 -8.94 -18.97
CA HIS A 180 -4.87 -8.74 -18.83
C HIS A 180 -5.31 -8.31 -17.41
N VAL A 181 -4.55 -8.69 -16.37
CA VAL A 181 -4.93 -8.53 -14.95
C VAL A 181 -4.24 -7.34 -14.29
N LEU A 182 -3.03 -6.94 -14.68
CA LEU A 182 -2.39 -5.74 -14.14
C LEU A 182 -1.72 -4.93 -15.27
N PRO A 183 -2.07 -3.65 -15.47
CA PRO A 183 -1.39 -2.82 -16.45
C PRO A 183 0.10 -2.74 -16.13
N ARG A 184 0.97 -2.98 -17.12
CA ARG A 184 2.44 -2.92 -16.96
C ARG A 184 2.93 -1.64 -16.27
N PRO A 185 2.38 -0.43 -16.53
CA PRO A 185 2.80 0.78 -15.83
C PRO A 185 2.64 0.73 -14.30
N CYS A 186 1.76 -0.12 -13.75
CA CYS A 186 1.61 -0.29 -12.31
C CYS A 186 2.90 -0.79 -11.63
N ILE A 187 3.61 -1.71 -12.28
CA ILE A 187 4.91 -2.19 -11.79
C ILE A 187 5.92 -1.04 -11.75
N TRP A 188 5.89 -0.16 -12.75
CA TRP A 188 6.73 1.04 -12.79
C TRP A 188 6.38 2.02 -11.65
N TYR A 189 5.09 2.22 -11.35
CA TYR A 189 4.68 3.07 -10.22
C TYR A 189 5.18 2.52 -8.88
N ALA A 190 5.01 1.22 -8.61
CA ALA A 190 5.53 0.60 -7.39
C ALA A 190 7.05 0.78 -7.27
N ARG A 191 7.76 0.59 -8.38
CA ARG A 191 9.21 0.80 -8.47
C ARG A 191 9.63 2.25 -8.17
N CYS A 192 8.85 3.24 -8.60
CA CYS A 192 9.06 4.64 -8.24
C CYS A 192 8.76 4.94 -6.77
N MET A 193 7.76 4.29 -6.18
CA MET A 193 7.38 4.47 -4.77
C MET A 193 8.47 3.98 -3.81
N ILE A 194 9.13 2.86 -4.11
CA ILE A 194 10.22 2.30 -3.29
C ILE A 194 11.61 2.85 -3.64
N ASN A 195 11.69 4.04 -4.24
CA ASN A 195 13.00 4.67 -4.51
C ASN A 195 13.76 4.91 -3.20
N ASP A 196 15.06 4.67 -3.18
CA ASP A 196 15.90 4.91 -2.00
C ASP A 196 15.81 6.38 -1.54
N GLN A 197 15.81 7.30 -2.50
CA GLN A 197 15.84 8.73 -2.28
C GLN A 197 14.41 9.33 -2.21
N PRO A 198 13.97 9.91 -1.08
CA PRO A 198 12.59 10.39 -0.89
C PRO A 198 12.12 11.42 -1.93
N GLN A 199 13.02 12.27 -2.39
CA GLN A 199 12.77 13.29 -3.43
C GLN A 199 12.41 12.68 -4.79
N ASN A 200 12.87 11.46 -5.07
CA ASN A 200 12.59 10.75 -6.31
C ASN A 200 11.30 9.93 -6.26
N ARG A 201 10.68 9.79 -5.07
CA ARG A 201 9.38 9.13 -4.93
C ARG A 201 8.26 10.06 -5.39
N PRO A 202 7.20 9.57 -6.03
CA PRO A 202 6.01 10.37 -6.29
C PRO A 202 5.32 10.80 -4.98
N SER A 203 4.43 11.79 -5.03
CA SER A 203 3.45 11.99 -3.96
C SER A 203 2.35 10.92 -4.04
N ALA A 204 1.62 10.67 -2.95
CA ALA A 204 0.48 9.76 -2.97
C ALA A 204 -0.59 10.20 -4.00
N ALA A 205 -0.84 11.51 -4.12
CA ALA A 205 -1.71 12.06 -5.17
C ALA A 205 -1.22 11.71 -6.58
N ARG A 206 0.09 11.81 -6.82
CA ARG A 206 0.66 11.47 -8.12
C ARG A 206 0.52 9.98 -8.44
N VAL A 207 0.66 9.10 -7.44
CA VAL A 207 0.41 7.66 -7.59
C VAL A 207 -1.06 7.39 -7.94
N ARG A 208 -2.01 8.04 -7.26
CA ARG A 208 -3.44 7.95 -7.60
C ARG A 208 -3.70 8.35 -9.05
N ASP A 209 -3.20 9.52 -9.46
CA ASP A 209 -3.42 10.05 -10.81
C ASP A 209 -2.81 9.13 -11.88
N PHE A 210 -1.65 8.55 -11.59
CA PHE A 210 -1.00 7.57 -12.45
C PHE A 210 -1.84 6.31 -12.65
N LEU A 211 -2.37 5.73 -11.57
CA LEU A 211 -3.26 4.58 -11.66
C LEU A 211 -4.54 4.89 -12.44
N GLU A 212 -5.10 6.08 -12.25
CA GLU A 212 -6.31 6.52 -12.96
C GLU A 212 -6.09 6.63 -14.48
N VAL A 213 -4.93 7.12 -14.93
CA VAL A 213 -4.56 7.17 -16.36
C VAL A 213 -4.59 5.79 -17.01
N ASP A 214 -4.22 4.73 -16.27
CA ASP A 214 -4.29 3.34 -16.73
C ASP A 214 -5.66 2.67 -16.48
N GLY A 215 -6.68 3.46 -16.16
CA GLY A 215 -8.06 2.99 -15.95
C GLY A 215 -8.27 2.27 -14.61
N LEU A 216 -7.34 2.40 -13.66
CA LEU A 216 -7.52 1.91 -12.29
C LEU A 216 -8.07 3.03 -11.43
N VAL A 217 -9.39 3.00 -11.23
CA VAL A 217 -10.09 4.00 -10.42
C VAL A 217 -10.65 3.33 -9.17
N CYS A 218 -10.54 4.01 -8.03
CA CYS A 218 -11.21 3.56 -6.83
C CYS A 218 -12.70 3.88 -6.94
N ASN A 219 -13.53 2.85 -7.07
CA ASN A 219 -14.98 2.99 -7.11
C ASN A 219 -15.62 2.99 -5.71
N ALA A 220 -14.82 3.00 -4.64
CA ALA A 220 -15.36 3.17 -3.31
C ALA A 220 -15.84 4.62 -3.18
N GLU A 221 -17.12 4.80 -2.85
CA GLU A 221 -17.59 6.06 -2.30
C GLU A 221 -16.65 6.45 -1.14
N LEU A 222 -16.32 7.75 -1.04
CA LEU A 222 -15.67 8.34 0.14
C LEU A 222 -16.27 7.68 1.38
N PRO A 223 -15.46 7.35 2.41
CA PRO A 223 -15.92 6.57 3.55
C PRO A 223 -17.28 7.10 3.96
N GLU A 224 -18.31 6.23 3.82
CA GLU A 224 -19.59 6.50 4.46
C GLU A 224 -19.26 6.90 5.88
N ALA A 225 -19.90 7.95 6.39
CA ALA A 225 -19.62 8.57 7.68
C ALA A 225 -19.81 7.65 8.90
N PHE A 226 -19.69 6.33 8.74
CA PHE A 226 -19.51 5.39 9.82
C PHE A 226 -18.13 5.57 10.45
N GLU A 227 -18.18 6.15 11.65
CA GLU A 227 -17.24 5.89 12.74
C GLU A 227 -15.88 6.57 12.62
N VAL A 228 -15.90 7.87 12.32
CA VAL A 228 -15.00 8.75 13.08
C VAL A 228 -15.48 8.60 14.53
N ALA A 229 -14.72 7.90 15.37
CA ALA A 229 -14.97 7.88 16.80
C ALA A 229 -15.13 9.34 17.21
N GLN A 230 -16.35 9.75 17.54
CA GLN A 230 -16.56 11.06 18.13
C GLN A 230 -15.61 11.12 19.32
N PRO A 231 -14.80 12.17 19.47
CA PRO A 231 -13.97 12.31 20.66
C PRO A 231 -14.91 12.14 21.84
N LEU A 232 -14.60 11.18 22.73
CA LEU A 232 -15.36 10.95 23.94
C LEU A 232 -15.57 12.31 24.57
N SER A 233 -16.81 12.81 24.51
CA SER A 233 -17.18 14.05 25.16
C SER A 233 -16.86 13.86 26.64
N GLU A 234 -16.07 14.80 27.14
CA GLU A 234 -15.62 14.91 28.52
C GLU A 234 -16.70 14.46 29.51
N CYS A 235 -16.35 13.47 30.34
CA CYS A 235 -17.01 13.18 31.62
C CYS A 235 -16.05 13.61 32.74
#